data_AF-A0A1X2KGW4-F1
#
_entry.id   AF-A0A1X2KGW4-F1
#
_cell.length_a   1.000
_cell.length_b   1.000
_cell.length_c   1.000
_cell.angle_alpha   90.00
_cell.angle_beta   90.00
_cell.angle_gamma   90.00
#
_symmetry.space_group_name_H-M   'P 1'
#
loop_
_entity.id
_entity.type
_entity.pdbx_description
1 polymer ?
#
loop_
_entity_poly.entity_id
_entity_poly.type
_entity_poly.pdbx_seq_one_letter_code
_entity_poly.pdbx_strand_id
1 'polypeptide(L)' 'MNREALDTLLQHLLAALSPAPAETRRLFHGRGRCWPGLEQLTADWLQGVLLVT' A
#
# COMPACT_ATOMS: atom_id res chain seq x y z
N MET A 1 -2.39 -4.45 15.42
CA MET A 1 -2.32 -3.51 14.28
C MET A 1 -2.59 -2.12 14.83
N ASN A 2 -1.71 -1.14 14.60
CA ASN A 2 -1.89 0.23 15.09
C ASN A 2 -2.83 1.00 14.14
N ARG A 3 -3.80 1.76 14.66
CA ARG A 3 -4.78 2.51 13.86
C ARG A 3 -4.11 3.59 13.01
N GLU A 4 -3.17 4.33 13.58
CA GLU A 4 -2.45 5.39 12.86
C GLU A 4 -1.64 4.85 11.67
N ALA A 5 -1.09 3.65 11.83
CA ALA A 5 -0.37 2.96 10.78
C ALA A 5 -1.32 2.59 9.62
N LEU A 6 -2.53 2.12 9.92
CA LEU A 6 -3.52 1.82 8.89
C LEU A 6 -4.00 3.08 8.16
N ASP A 7 -4.16 4.20 8.86
CA ASP A 7 -4.52 5.48 8.23
C ASP A 7 -3.42 5.93 7.24
N THR A 8 -2.15 5.74 7.61
CA THR A 8 -0.99 6.01 6.74
C THR A 8 -1.02 5.12 5.49
N LEU A 9 -1.27 3.82 5.65
CA LEU A 9 -1.42 2.90 4.52
C LEU A 9 -2.57 3.32 3.59
N LEU A 10 -3.73 3.64 4.16
CA LEU A 10 -4.90 4.05 3.40
C LEU A 10 -4.63 5.31 2.57
N GLN A 11 -4.00 6.32 3.18
CA GLN A 11 -3.62 7.55 2.47
C GLN A 11 -2.68 7.27 1.29
N HIS A 12 -1.69 6.39 1.46
CA HIS A 12 -0.76 6.04 0.40
C HIS A 12 -1.46 5.31 -0.76
N LEU A 13 -2.36 4.38 -0.43
CA LEU A 13 -3.12 3.62 -1.43
C LEU A 13 -4.09 4.50 -2.21
N LEU A 14 -4.82 5.40 -1.54
CA LEU A 14 -5.72 6.33 -2.21
C LEU A 14 -4.97 7.24 -3.19
N ALA A 15 -3.81 7.76 -2.78
CA ALA A 15 -2.96 8.57 -3.66
C ALA A 15 -2.45 7.76 -4.87
N ALA A 16 -2.02 6.51 -4.64
CA ALA A 16 -1.47 5.66 -5.70
C ALA A 16 -2.53 5.09 -6.67
N LEU A 17 -3.81 5.11 -6.29
CA LEU A 17 -4.94 4.60 -7.09
C LEU A 17 -5.75 5.72 -7.78
N SER A 18 -5.29 6.98 -7.74
CA SER A 18 -5.98 8.12 -8.35
C SER A 18 -5.05 8.93 -9.27
N PRO A 19 -5.04 8.65 -10.60
CA PRO A 19 -5.79 7.60 -11.28
C PRO A 19 -5.19 6.21 -11.02
N ALA A 20 -6.00 5.16 -11.20
CA ALA A 20 -5.53 3.80 -11.05
C ALA A 20 -4.45 3.49 -12.11
N PRO A 21 -3.35 2.79 -11.75
CA PRO A 21 -2.32 2.47 -12.73
C PRO A 21 -2.83 1.56 -13.85
N ALA A 22 -2.31 1.74 -15.06
CA ALA A 22 -2.64 0.91 -16.22
C ALA A 22 -1.88 -0.43 -16.26
N GLU A 23 -0.92 -0.64 -15.37
CA GLU A 23 -0.03 -1.79 -15.35
C GLU A 23 0.01 -2.46 -13.97
N THR A 24 0.49 -3.70 -13.94
CA THR A 24 0.75 -4.39 -12.68
C THR A 24 1.96 -3.78 -11.99
N ARG A 25 1.81 -3.31 -10.74
CA ARG A 25 2.92 -2.71 -9.98
C ARG A 25 2.71 -2.78 -8.47
N ARG A 26 3.81 -2.68 -7.74
CA ARG A 26 3.77 -2.45 -6.29
C ARG A 26 3.34 -1.02 -5.99
N LEU A 27 2.35 -0.87 -5.11
CA LEU A 27 1.88 0.43 -4.60
C LEU A 27 2.45 0.75 -3.23
N PHE A 28 2.69 -0.26 -2.41
CA PHE A 28 3.23 -0.08 -1.06
C PHE A 28 4.24 -1.18 -0.70
N HIS A 29 5.31 -0.79 -0.02
CA HIS A 29 6.30 -1.70 0.53
C HIS A 29 6.70 -1.26 1.93
N GLY A 30 6.25 -1.98 2.95
CA GLY A 30 6.43 -1.58 4.34
C GLY A 30 7.85 -1.78 4.90
N ARG A 31 8.66 -2.64 4.28
CA ARG A 31 10.00 -2.97 4.81
C ARG A 31 10.96 -1.78 4.71
N GLY A 32 12.05 -1.86 5.48
CA GLY A 32 13.13 -0.86 5.43
C GLY A 32 13.03 0.22 6.51
N ARG A 33 12.19 0.04 7.53
CA ARG A 33 12.01 0.95 8.69
C ARG A 33 11.45 2.34 8.33
N CYS A 34 10.96 2.54 7.12
CA CYS A 34 10.31 3.79 6.71
C CYS A 34 8.84 3.86 7.15
N TRP A 35 8.23 2.74 7.54
CA TRP A 35 6.81 2.64 7.84
C TRP A 35 6.56 1.89 9.17
N PRO A 36 6.70 2.58 10.32
CA PRO A 36 6.51 1.97 11.63
C PRO A 36 5.15 1.29 11.77
N GLY A 37 5.15 -0.01 12.06
CA GLY A 37 3.93 -0.81 12.25
C GLY A 37 3.28 -1.35 10.98
N LEU A 38 3.91 -1.15 9.82
CA LEU A 38 3.48 -1.68 8.51
C LEU A 38 4.55 -2.56 7.85
N GLU A 39 5.63 -2.91 8.54
CA GLU A 39 6.84 -3.49 7.96
C GLU A 39 6.60 -4.83 7.26
N GLN A 40 5.58 -5.56 7.71
CA GLN A 40 5.15 -6.83 7.14
C GLN A 40 4.24 -6.68 5.92
N LEU A 41 3.72 -5.48 5.63
CA LEU A 41 2.73 -5.28 4.59
C LEU A 41 3.35 -4.89 3.25
N THR A 42 2.83 -5.49 2.20
CA THR A 42 2.96 -5.00 0.83
C THR A 42 1.59 -4.85 0.20
N ALA A 43 1.47 -3.90 -0.74
CA ALA A 43 0.28 -3.78 -1.56
C ALA A 43 0.67 -3.76 -3.04
N ASP A 44 0.08 -4.65 -3.81
CA ASP A 44 0.33 -4.82 -5.23
C ASP A 44 -0.97 -4.59 -6.01
N TRP A 45 -0.90 -3.79 -7.07
CA TRP A 45 -1.98 -3.56 -8.00
C TRP A 45 -1.86 -4.52 -9.17
N LEU A 46 -2.91 -5.29 -9.41
CA LEU A 46 -3.00 -6.33 -10.43
C LEU A 46 -4.13 -5.99 -11.44
N GLN A 47 -4.13 -4.76 -11.96
CA GLN A 47 -5.08 -4.29 -13.00
C GLN A 47 -6.56 -4.56 -12.69
N GLY A 48 -7.07 -3.98 -11.60
CA GLY A 48 -8.45 -4.13 -11.14
C GLY A 48 -8.57 -4.79 -9.77
N VAL A 49 -7.49 -5.40 -9.30
CA VAL A 49 -7.40 -6.04 -7.99
C VAL A 49 -6.28 -5.40 -7.18
N LEU A 50 -6.59 -5.01 -5.95
CA LEU A 50 -5.59 -4.65 -4.94
C LEU A 50 -5.32 -5.88 -4.06
N LEU A 51 -4.09 -6.40 -4.12
CA LEU A 51 -3.62 -7.47 -3.24
C LEU A 51 -2.85 -6.86 -2.08
N VAL A 52 -3.20 -7.23 -0.84
CA VAL A 52 -2.48 -6.85 0.38
C VAL A 52 -2.02 -8.11 1.11
N THR A 53 -0.73 -8.20 1.40
CA THR A 53 -0.08 -9.37 2.05
C THR A 53 0.84 -8.94 3.16
#